data_AF-A0A955FJC5-F1
#
_entry.id   AF-A0A955FJC5-F1
#
_cell.length_a   1.000
_cell.length_b   1.000
_cell.length_c   1.000
_cell.angle_alpha   90.00
_cell.angle_beta   90.00
_cell.angle_gamma   90.00
#
_symmetry.space_group_name_H-M   'P 1'
#
loop_
_entity.id
_entity.type
_entity.pdbx_description
1 polymer ?
#
loop_
_entity_poly.entity_id
_entity_poly.type
_entity_poly.pdbx_seq_one_letter_code
_entity_poly.pdbx_strand_id
1 'polypeptide(L)'
;MYYQQPDGVSVHDGFPNPAADGSLQPLSLNQLLIKNPVSTYFVRAGQDILIIDRSLTPHPTDTVIWTQHDRMSSSVHTQVPEGAELWGVVTARITQYRWRNS
;
A
#
# COMPACT_ATOMS: atom_id res chain seq x y z
N MET A 1 -46.85 5.27 -43.83
CA MET A 1 -45.51 5.77 -44.25
C MET A 1 -44.81 6.35 -43.03
N TYR A 2 -44.06 5.51 -42.32
CA TYR A 2 -42.98 5.91 -41.41
C TYR A 2 -41.90 4.83 -41.56
N TYR A 3 -40.67 5.26 -41.85
CA TYR A 3 -39.53 4.40 -42.16
C TYR A 3 -39.05 3.64 -40.92
N GLN A 4 -38.87 2.33 -41.04
CA GLN A 4 -37.90 1.60 -40.22
C GLN A 4 -36.51 2.05 -40.67
N GLN A 5 -35.69 2.57 -39.75
CA GLN A 5 -34.24 2.66 -39.95
C GLN A 5 -33.55 1.60 -39.08
N PRO A 6 -32.67 0.78 -39.68
CA PRO A 6 -31.92 -0.27 -39.00
C PRO A 6 -30.68 0.32 -38.32
N ASP A 7 -30.21 -0.34 -37.27
CA ASP A 7 -28.90 -0.16 -36.66
C ASP A 7 -28.60 1.24 -36.07
N GLY A 8 -29.34 1.59 -35.02
CA GLY A 8 -29.02 2.72 -34.15
C GLY A 8 -27.95 2.36 -33.12
N VAL A 9 -26.70 2.12 -33.55
CA VAL A 9 -25.55 2.21 -32.64
C VAL A 9 -25.51 3.65 -32.12
N SER A 10 -25.93 3.85 -30.88
CA SER A 10 -25.76 5.12 -30.19
C SER A 10 -24.27 5.25 -29.84
N VAL A 11 -23.50 5.84 -30.76
CA VAL A 11 -22.18 6.39 -30.43
C VAL A 11 -22.45 7.62 -29.57
N HIS A 12 -22.32 7.46 -28.25
CA HIS A 12 -22.46 8.57 -27.31
C HIS A 12 -21.21 9.46 -27.39
N ASP A 13 -21.24 10.46 -28.27
CA ASP A 13 -20.31 11.60 -28.28
C ASP A 13 -20.76 12.73 -27.32
N GLY A 14 -21.15 12.35 -26.11
CA GLY A 14 -21.60 13.27 -25.07
C GLY A 14 -21.41 12.66 -23.70
N PHE A 15 -20.77 13.43 -22.80
CA PHE A 15 -20.41 13.13 -21.41
C PHE A 15 -20.76 11.71 -20.93
N PRO A 16 -19.77 10.85 -20.60
CA PRO A 16 -20.06 9.56 -20.00
C PRO A 16 -20.98 9.79 -18.80
N ASN A 17 -22.15 9.14 -18.81
CA ASN A 17 -23.15 9.24 -17.76
C ASN A 17 -22.45 8.98 -16.41
N PRO A 18 -22.28 9.99 -15.52
CA PRO A 18 -21.50 9.84 -14.30
C PRO A 18 -22.16 8.88 -13.28
N ALA A 19 -23.40 8.48 -13.57
CA ALA A 19 -24.19 7.55 -12.78
C ALA A 19 -24.39 6.18 -13.47
N ALA A 20 -23.71 5.91 -14.59
CA ALA A 20 -23.66 4.56 -15.17
C ALA A 20 -22.60 3.71 -14.46
N ASP A 21 -23.10 2.99 -13.47
CA ASP A 21 -22.59 1.73 -12.93
C ASP A 21 -21.19 1.68 -12.27
N GLY A 22 -21.25 1.47 -10.95
CA GLY A 22 -20.31 0.59 -10.27
C GLY A 22 -19.59 1.21 -9.09
N SER A 23 -20.30 1.42 -7.98
CA SER A 23 -19.79 1.50 -6.60
C SER A 23 -18.26 1.53 -6.46
N LEU A 24 -17.64 2.70 -6.61
CA LEU A 24 -16.23 2.85 -6.26
C LEU A 24 -16.11 2.62 -4.76
N GLN A 25 -15.56 1.48 -4.37
CA GLN A 25 -15.27 1.19 -2.97
C GLN A 25 -14.35 2.29 -2.43
N PRO A 26 -14.64 2.84 -1.23
CA PRO A 26 -13.75 3.82 -0.63
C PRO A 26 -12.36 3.21 -0.48
N LEU A 27 -11.33 3.99 -0.84
CA LEU A 27 -9.94 3.57 -0.79
C LEU A 27 -9.57 3.25 0.67
N SER A 28 -9.25 1.99 0.95
CA SER A 28 -8.85 1.54 2.28
C SER A 28 -7.38 1.19 2.32
N LEU A 29 -6.58 1.93 3.10
CA LEU A 29 -5.16 1.63 3.29
C LEU A 29 -4.94 0.22 3.83
N ASN A 30 -5.84 -0.27 4.69
CA ASN A 30 -5.76 -1.63 5.20
C ASN A 30 -5.90 -2.65 4.07
N GLN A 31 -6.88 -2.47 3.16
CA GLN A 31 -7.04 -3.38 2.02
C GLN A 31 -5.88 -3.29 1.02
N LEU A 32 -5.26 -2.11 0.88
CA LEU A 32 -4.17 -1.90 -0.06
C LEU A 32 -2.82 -2.38 0.44
N LEU A 33 -2.54 -2.22 1.74
CA LEU A 33 -1.20 -2.34 2.31
C LEU A 33 -1.05 -3.52 3.27
N ILE A 34 -2.16 -4.08 3.80
CA ILE A 34 -2.13 -5.15 4.80
C ILE A 34 -2.60 -6.46 4.16
N LYS A 35 -1.66 -7.38 3.93
CA LYS A 35 -1.98 -8.73 3.45
C LYS A 35 -2.32 -9.69 4.59
N ASN A 36 -1.55 -9.64 5.67
CA ASN A 36 -1.67 -10.54 6.82
C ASN A 36 -1.89 -9.74 8.12
N PRO A 37 -3.14 -9.41 8.50
CA PRO A 37 -3.40 -8.51 9.62
C PRO A 37 -2.80 -8.98 10.96
N VAL A 38 -2.76 -10.29 11.21
CA VAL A 38 -2.25 -10.87 12.45
C VAL A 38 -0.72 -10.78 12.60
N SER A 39 0.00 -10.62 11.50
CA SER A 39 1.47 -10.50 11.48
C SER A 39 1.94 -9.11 11.03
N THR A 40 1.01 -8.17 10.83
CA THR A 40 1.32 -6.81 10.37
C THR A 40 1.42 -5.83 11.53
N TYR A 41 2.49 -5.06 11.55
CA TYR A 41 2.82 -4.08 12.57
C TYR A 41 3.14 -2.72 11.92
N PHE A 42 2.93 -1.65 12.69
CA PHE A 42 3.28 -0.29 12.28
C PHE A 42 4.36 0.25 13.20
N VAL A 43 5.42 0.80 12.62
CA VAL A 43 6.51 1.45 13.36
C VAL A 43 6.70 2.87 12.87
N ARG A 44 6.89 3.80 13.81
CA ARG A 44 7.27 5.19 13.50
C ARG A 44 8.77 5.26 13.24
N ALA A 45 9.17 5.68 12.05
CA ALA A 45 10.56 5.86 11.66
C ALA A 45 10.80 7.32 11.24
N GLY A 46 11.18 8.16 12.20
CA GLY A 46 11.29 9.61 11.99
C GLY A 46 9.96 10.24 11.55
N GLN A 47 9.90 10.72 10.32
CA GLN A 47 8.69 11.32 9.73
C GLN A 47 7.78 10.31 9.03
N ASP A 48 8.26 9.08 8.84
CA ASP A 48 7.55 8.03 8.12
C ASP A 48 6.87 7.04 9.07
N ILE A 49 5.88 6.33 8.54
CA ILE A 49 5.34 5.09 9.13
C ILE A 49 5.77 3.94 8.24
N LEU A 50 6.42 2.95 8.84
CA LEU A 50 6.76 1.69 8.19
C LEU A 50 5.69 0.66 8.53
N ILE A 51 5.21 -0.04 7.50
CA ILE A 51 4.35 -1.22 7.65
C ILE A 51 5.25 -2.43 7.54
N ILE A 52 5.18 -3.31 8.52
CA ILE A 52 6.07 -4.47 8.65
C ILE A 52 5.23 -5.74 8.74
N ASP A 53 5.59 -6.75 7.96
CA ASP A 53 5.01 -8.10 8.06
C ASP A 53 6.07 -9.06 8.63
N ARG A 54 5.76 -9.68 9.78
CA ARG A 54 6.64 -10.63 10.46
C ARG A 54 6.52 -12.07 9.94
N SER A 55 5.54 -12.37 9.09
CA SER A 55 5.39 -13.72 8.52
C SER A 55 6.19 -13.90 7.22
N LEU A 56 6.83 -12.85 6.70
CA LEU A 56 7.58 -12.91 5.45
C LEU A 56 9.04 -13.29 5.69
N THR A 57 9.58 -14.14 4.81
CA THR A 57 11.02 -14.38 4.69
C THR A 57 11.63 -13.28 3.82
N PRO A 58 12.63 -12.52 4.28
CA PRO A 58 13.20 -11.43 3.50
C PRO A 58 14.03 -11.91 2.31
N HIS A 59 13.94 -11.18 1.20
CA HIS A 59 14.88 -11.24 0.09
C HIS A 59 16.08 -10.32 0.34
N PRO A 60 17.21 -10.51 -0.38
CA PRO A 60 18.42 -9.71 -0.19
C PRO A 60 18.22 -8.19 -0.32
N THR A 61 17.28 -7.75 -1.16
CA THR A 61 17.00 -6.33 -1.43
C THR A 61 15.92 -5.73 -0.54
N ASP A 62 15.26 -6.55 0.28
CA ASP A 62 14.15 -6.07 1.10
C ASP A 62 14.67 -5.16 2.20
N THR A 63 13.90 -4.12 2.51
CA THR A 63 14.12 -3.37 3.74
C THR A 63 13.53 -4.17 4.90
N VAL A 64 14.30 -4.33 5.96
CA VAL A 64 13.90 -5.12 7.14
C VAL A 64 14.10 -4.33 8.41
N ILE A 65 13.34 -4.68 9.44
CA ILE A 65 13.58 -4.25 10.82
C ILE A 65 14.44 -5.30 11.51
N TRP A 66 15.44 -4.84 12.25
CA TRP A 66 16.29 -5.69 13.07
C TRP A 66 16.60 -5.04 14.41
N THR A 67 16.95 -5.85 15.39
CA THR A 67 17.29 -5.42 16.74
C THR A 67 18.69 -5.86 17.13
N GLN A 68 19.45 -4.98 17.78
CA GLN A 68 20.77 -5.27 18.32
C GLN A 68 21.05 -4.38 19.53
N HIS A 69 21.49 -4.95 20.66
CA HIS A 69 21.79 -4.21 21.90
C HIS A 69 20.68 -3.24 22.32
N ASP A 70 19.44 -3.73 22.40
CA ASP A 70 18.23 -2.95 22.75
C ASP A 70 17.88 -1.81 21.79
N ARG A 71 18.54 -1.74 20.63
CA ARG A 71 18.23 -0.79 19.56
C ARG A 71 17.51 -1.49 18.43
N MET A 72 16.40 -0.91 18.00
CA MET A 72 15.72 -1.28 16.76
C MET A 72 16.17 -0.35 15.64
N SER A 73 16.43 -0.90 14.47
CA SER A 73 16.84 -0.16 13.27
C SER A 73 16.29 -0.80 12.01
N SER A 74 16.44 -0.11 10.87
CA SER A 74 16.03 -0.61 9.56
C SER A 74 17.17 -0.48 8.55
N SER A 75 17.34 -1.48 7.69
CA SER A 75 18.27 -1.44 6.56
C SER A 75 17.83 -2.39 5.46
N VAL A 76 18.51 -2.39 4.31
CA VAL A 76 18.42 -3.50 3.36
C VAL A 76 18.91 -4.78 4.05
N HIS A 77 18.29 -5.92 3.76
CA HIS A 77 18.56 -7.20 4.41
C HIS A 77 20.05 -7.61 4.33
N THR A 78 20.71 -7.39 3.18
CA THR A 78 22.15 -7.66 3.02
C THR A 78 23.06 -6.78 3.87
N GLN A 79 22.53 -5.70 4.45
CA GLN A 79 23.28 -4.75 5.28
C GLN A 79 22.99 -4.92 6.77
N VAL A 80 22.21 -5.94 7.14
CA VAL A 80 21.94 -6.25 8.56
C VAL A 80 23.26 -6.64 9.23
N PRO A 81 23.63 -6.01 10.37
CA PRO A 81 24.85 -6.36 11.08
C PRO A 81 24.86 -7.82 11.53
N GLU A 82 26.04 -8.43 11.54
CA GLU A 82 26.21 -9.76 12.10
C GLU A 82 25.78 -9.79 13.58
N GLY A 83 25.04 -10.84 13.96
CA GLY A 83 24.49 -10.99 15.31
C GLY A 83 23.29 -10.10 15.64
N ALA A 84 22.79 -9.30 14.69
CA ALA A 84 21.49 -8.65 14.86
C ALA A 84 20.34 -9.65 14.67
N GLU A 85 19.29 -9.51 15.46
CA GLU A 85 18.07 -10.30 15.32
C GLU A 85 17.17 -9.66 14.26
N LEU A 86 16.80 -10.43 13.24
CA LEU A 86 15.83 -10.02 12.25
C LEU A 86 14.42 -10.04 12.85
N TRP A 87 13.70 -8.92 12.78
CA TRP A 87 12.38 -8.78 13.39
C TRP A 87 11.21 -8.93 12.39
N GLY A 88 11.35 -8.37 11.18
CA GLY A 88 10.33 -8.45 10.14
C GLY A 88 10.65 -7.66 8.88
N VAL A 89 9.85 -7.85 7.82
CA VAL A 89 10.06 -7.23 6.50
C VAL A 89 9.21 -5.99 6.35
N VAL A 90 9.81 -4.86 5.95
CA VAL A 90 9.08 -3.64 5.64
C VAL A 90 8.38 -3.80 4.28
N THR A 91 7.06 -3.79 4.28
CA THR A 91 6.22 -3.99 3.09
C THR A 91 5.74 -2.68 2.48
N ALA A 92 5.69 -1.59 3.26
CA ALA A 92 5.37 -0.27 2.77
C ALA A 92 5.96 0.83 3.65
N ARG A 93 6.14 2.01 3.05
CA ARG A 93 6.52 3.25 3.72
C ARG A 93 5.48 4.31 3.41
N ILE A 94 4.92 4.92 4.45
CA ILE A 94 4.00 6.05 4.35
C ILE A 94 4.73 7.29 4.83
N THR A 95 4.94 8.24 3.92
CA THR A 95 5.54 9.55 4.21
C THR A 95 4.45 10.62 4.27
N GLN A 96 4.39 11.35 5.37
CA GLN A 96 3.47 12.47 5.53
C GLN A 96 4.18 13.80 5.25
N TYR A 97 3.83 14.45 4.15
CA TYR A 97 4.47 15.71 3.75
C TYR A 97 3.86 16.95 4.41
N ARG A 98 2.54 16.97 4.66
CA ARG A 98 1.83 18.11 5.26
C ARG A 98 0.59 17.64 6.01
N TRP A 99 0.38 18.12 7.23
CA TRP A 99 -0.94 18.18 7.87
C TRP A 99 -1.43 19.63 7.83
N ARG A 100 -2.67 19.88 7.41
CA ARG A 100 -3.28 21.22 7.46
C ARG A 100 -4.08 21.35 8.76
N ASN A 101 -3.47 21.98 9.76
CA ASN A 101 -3.98 23.17 10.47
C ASN A 101 -3.14 23.42 11.72
N SER A 102 -2.19 24.34 11.57
CA SER A 102 -1.70 25.24 12.61
C SER A 102 -1.60 26.60 11.96
#